data_AF-A0A8S1PHD9-F1
#
_entry.id   AF-A0A8S1PHD9-F1
#
_cell.length_a   1.000
_cell.length_b   1.000
_cell.length_c   1.000
_cell.angle_alpha   90.00
_cell.angle_beta   90.00
_cell.angle_gamma   90.00
#
_symmetry.space_group_name_H-M   'P 1'
#
loop_
_entity.id
_entity.type
_entity.pdbx_description
1 polymer ?
#
loop_
_entity_poly.entity_id
_entity_poly.type
_entity_poly.pdbx_seq_one_letter_code
_entity_poly.pdbx_strand_id
1 'polypeptide(L)'
;MLQRLSTILRRPIFWHGTHHHDSNDATKRLFDTVSSTVKGIQQINYVVEHDVKLTAEEKSKMKQFLIYRYDPADENDFPKYVSYYVDLKKIPPMYLDALLYIKDNYDSSLSLRRSCREGICGSCSMNCNGLHKLACIHAIDTDLTQPAYITPLGHMFVVKDLVVDMTNFYTQYKTIDPYLKRKTPKEGNKEYIQSVEDRKLLDGLYECVLCACCSTSCPSYWWHPDRYLGPAVLMQAYRWIVDSRDEYTDERLEKLAEDVKVEDCQNIGMCSFTCPKGLDPQKSMNHLMKLIEEYKERKIASATL
;
A
#
# COMPACT_ATOMS: atom_id res chain seq x y z
N MET A 1 -47.95 -21.84 -45.74
CA MET A 1 -47.05 -21.62 -44.60
C MET A 1 -45.64 -22.00 -45.02
N LEU A 2 -44.96 -21.09 -45.73
CA LEU A 2 -43.52 -21.11 -46.08
C LEU A 2 -43.28 -20.00 -47.13
N GLN A 3 -43.11 -18.77 -46.68
CA GLN A 3 -42.60 -17.66 -47.49
C GLN A 3 -42.02 -16.63 -46.52
N ARG A 4 -40.74 -16.79 -46.20
CA ARG A 4 -39.83 -15.79 -45.62
C ARG A 4 -38.49 -16.47 -45.40
N LEU A 5 -37.59 -16.34 -46.37
CA LEU A 5 -36.13 -16.33 -46.23
C LEU A 5 -35.52 -16.17 -47.62
N SER A 6 -34.43 -15.41 -47.69
CA SER A 6 -33.58 -15.12 -48.86
C SER A 6 -34.04 -14.04 -49.86
N THR A 7 -34.07 -12.76 -49.44
CA THR A 7 -33.87 -11.64 -50.39
C THR A 7 -33.38 -10.32 -49.75
N ILE A 8 -32.32 -10.31 -48.93
CA ILE A 8 -31.62 -9.04 -48.58
C ILE A 8 -30.12 -9.29 -48.40
N LEU A 9 -29.41 -9.74 -49.44
CA LEU A 9 -27.95 -9.63 -49.52
C LEU A 9 -27.56 -9.63 -51.01
N ARG A 10 -27.47 -8.43 -51.60
CA ARG A 10 -26.65 -8.05 -52.79
C ARG A 10 -27.25 -6.81 -53.49
N ARG A 11 -26.92 -5.62 -52.98
CA ARG A 11 -26.76 -4.41 -53.80
C ARG A 11 -25.61 -3.57 -53.23
N PRO A 12 -24.64 -3.13 -54.05
CA PRO A 12 -23.53 -2.32 -53.59
C PRO A 12 -24.01 -0.88 -53.35
N ILE A 13 -23.74 -0.34 -52.16
CA ILE A 13 -23.98 1.07 -51.84
C ILE A 13 -22.65 1.80 -52.05
N PHE A 14 -22.62 2.66 -53.07
CA PHE A 14 -21.58 3.67 -53.25
C PHE A 14 -21.67 4.69 -52.11
N TRP A 15 -20.60 4.85 -51.33
CA TRP A 15 -20.45 5.96 -50.38
C TRP A 15 -19.60 7.05 -51.02
N HIS A 16 -20.23 8.19 -51.31
CA HIS A 16 -19.55 9.46 -51.57
C HIS A 16 -19.37 10.21 -50.24
N GLY A 17 -18.18 10.77 -50.02
CA GLY A 17 -17.94 12.04 -49.33
C GLY A 17 -18.49 12.28 -47.92
N THR A 18 -17.58 12.17 -46.93
CA THR A 18 -17.32 13.13 -45.83
C THR A 18 -18.52 13.75 -45.08
N HIS A 19 -18.71 13.33 -43.82
CA HIS A 19 -18.90 14.21 -42.65
C HIS A 19 -18.69 13.39 -41.36
N HIS A 20 -17.45 13.32 -40.89
CA HIS A 20 -17.16 12.93 -39.51
C HIS A 20 -17.46 14.14 -38.63
N HIS A 21 -18.55 14.09 -37.85
CA HIS A 21 -18.72 15.00 -36.73
C HIS A 21 -17.84 14.48 -35.58
N ASP A 22 -16.76 15.20 -35.31
CA ASP A 22 -15.81 14.98 -34.23
C ASP A 22 -16.51 15.05 -32.86
N SER A 23 -16.59 13.92 -32.16
CA SER A 23 -16.88 13.87 -30.72
C SER A 23 -15.76 14.50 -29.86
N ASN A 24 -14.67 14.96 -30.48
CA ASN A 24 -13.53 15.63 -29.83
C ASN A 24 -13.77 17.11 -29.51
N ASP A 25 -14.81 17.75 -30.07
CA ASP A 25 -15.01 19.20 -29.93
C ASP A 25 -15.55 19.60 -28.53
N ALA A 26 -16.43 18.78 -27.94
CA ALA A 26 -16.98 19.05 -26.61
C ALA A 26 -15.92 18.93 -25.51
N THR A 27 -15.07 17.90 -25.56
CA THR A 27 -13.98 17.69 -24.60
C THR A 27 -12.93 18.80 -24.69
N LYS A 28 -12.61 19.24 -25.91
CA LYS A 28 -11.65 20.32 -26.16
C LYS A 28 -12.17 21.67 -25.65
N ARG A 29 -13.43 21.99 -25.94
CA ARG A 29 -14.09 23.21 -25.42
C ARG A 29 -14.21 23.21 -23.90
N LEU A 30 -14.50 22.06 -23.28
CA LEU A 30 -14.53 21.94 -21.81
C LEU A 30 -13.14 22.19 -21.22
N PHE A 31 -12.09 21.62 -21.83
CA PHE A 31 -10.70 21.80 -21.40
C PHE A 31 -10.24 23.25 -21.52
N ASP A 32 -10.53 23.91 -22.64
CA ASP A 32 -10.16 25.31 -22.88
C ASP A 32 -10.89 26.28 -21.94
N THR A 33 -12.14 25.96 -21.57
CA THR A 33 -12.95 26.78 -20.64
C THR A 33 -12.50 26.60 -19.19
N VAL A 34 -12.19 25.39 -18.76
CA VAL A 34 -11.70 25.12 -17.39
C VAL A 34 -10.28 25.65 -17.20
N SER A 35 -9.43 25.49 -18.22
CA SER A 35 -8.04 25.94 -18.20
C SER A 35 -7.88 27.47 -18.14
N SER A 36 -8.87 28.24 -18.62
CA SER A 36 -8.84 29.71 -18.60
C SER A 36 -9.46 30.32 -17.34
N THR A 37 -10.27 29.54 -16.60
CA THR A 37 -11.01 30.04 -15.42
C THR A 37 -10.22 29.89 -14.12
N VAL A 38 -9.27 28.95 -14.04
CA VAL A 38 -8.44 28.72 -12.85
C VAL A 38 -6.98 29.02 -13.19
N LYS A 39 -6.49 30.21 -12.80
CA LYS A 39 -5.05 30.51 -12.78
C LYS A 39 -4.35 29.43 -11.95
N GLY A 40 -3.56 28.57 -12.60
CA GLY A 40 -2.79 27.50 -11.95
C GLY A 40 -3.02 26.08 -12.50
N ILE A 41 -4.11 25.81 -13.24
CA ILE A 41 -4.33 24.48 -13.85
C ILE A 41 -3.25 24.14 -14.90
N GLN A 42 -2.64 25.15 -15.53
CA GLN A 42 -1.66 24.96 -16.60
C GLN A 42 -0.20 24.75 -16.15
N GLN A 43 0.13 24.86 -14.85
CA GLN A 43 1.46 24.45 -14.38
C GLN A 43 1.45 22.96 -14.03
N ILE A 44 1.21 22.12 -15.04
CA ILE A 44 1.38 20.66 -14.97
C ILE A 44 2.88 20.33 -15.12
N ASN A 45 3.75 21.05 -14.41
CA ASN A 45 5.16 20.68 -14.29
C ASN A 45 5.32 19.89 -13.00
N TYR A 46 4.76 18.68 -12.98
CA TYR A 46 4.88 17.76 -11.84
C TYR A 46 6.31 17.27 -11.62
N VAL A 47 7.25 17.55 -12.53
CA VAL A 47 8.65 17.16 -12.41
C VAL A 47 9.52 18.40 -12.43
N VAL A 48 10.23 18.66 -11.35
CA VAL A 48 11.30 19.66 -11.27
C VAL A 48 12.63 18.92 -11.41
N GLU A 49 13.47 19.36 -12.34
CA GLU A 49 14.79 18.75 -12.52
C GLU A 49 15.80 19.34 -11.52
N HIS A 50 16.42 18.48 -10.71
CA HIS A 50 17.51 18.90 -9.84
C HIS A 50 18.82 19.10 -10.63
N ASP A 51 19.11 18.17 -11.54
CA ASP A 51 20.40 18.09 -12.23
C ASP A 51 20.40 18.80 -13.59
N VAL A 52 20.02 20.08 -13.60
CA VAL A 52 19.85 20.90 -14.83
C VAL A 52 21.15 21.02 -15.64
N LYS A 53 22.31 20.81 -15.02
CA LYS A 53 23.63 20.96 -15.65
C LYS A 53 24.12 19.73 -16.41
N LEU A 54 23.52 18.55 -16.22
CA LEU A 54 23.98 17.33 -16.88
C LEU A 54 23.61 17.33 -18.37
N THR A 55 24.55 16.89 -19.20
CA THR A 55 24.32 16.68 -20.64
C THR A 55 23.43 15.45 -20.88
N ALA A 56 22.79 15.38 -22.06
CA ALA A 56 21.99 14.21 -22.43
C ALA A 56 22.81 12.91 -22.46
N GLU A 57 24.08 12.98 -22.84
CA GLU A 57 24.97 11.82 -22.86
C GLU A 57 25.26 11.31 -21.44
N GLU A 58 25.52 12.22 -20.49
CA GLU A 58 25.73 11.85 -19.08
C GLU A 58 24.46 11.24 -18.47
N LYS A 59 23.29 11.86 -18.71
CA LYS A 59 21.99 11.35 -18.25
C LYS A 59 21.71 9.93 -18.74
N SER A 60 22.07 9.60 -19.98
CA SER A 60 21.84 8.25 -20.54
C SER A 60 22.67 7.13 -19.87
N LYS A 61 23.71 7.49 -19.11
CA LYS A 61 24.57 6.54 -18.38
C LYS A 61 24.20 6.42 -16.90
N MET A 62 23.17 7.14 -16.44
CA MET A 62 22.76 7.23 -15.04
C MET A 62 21.29 6.82 -14.89
N LYS A 63 20.92 6.33 -13.71
CA LYS A 63 19.52 6.01 -13.39
C LYS A 63 18.81 7.27 -12.95
N GLN A 64 17.66 7.55 -13.57
CA GLN A 64 16.77 8.63 -13.15
C GLN A 64 15.89 8.17 -11.99
N PHE A 65 15.82 8.96 -10.93
CA PHE A 65 14.93 8.81 -9.79
C PHE A 65 13.97 9.99 -9.75
N LEU A 66 12.67 9.70 -9.83
CA LEU A 66 11.59 10.67 -9.68
C LEU A 66 11.01 10.52 -8.28
N ILE A 67 11.36 11.45 -7.39
CA ILE A 67 11.04 11.35 -5.96
C ILE A 67 9.96 12.36 -5.61
N TYR A 68 8.88 11.92 -4.97
CA TYR A 68 7.88 12.80 -4.40
C TYR A 68 8.50 13.72 -3.34
N ARG A 69 8.28 15.02 -3.48
CA ARG A 69 8.73 16.08 -2.58
C ARG A 69 7.56 16.96 -2.17
N TYR A 70 7.56 17.36 -0.91
CA TYR A 70 6.60 18.29 -0.34
C TYR A 70 7.17 18.85 0.97
N ASP A 71 7.24 20.17 1.09
CA ASP A 71 7.63 20.86 2.32
C ASP A 71 6.45 21.61 2.96
N PRO A 72 5.89 21.14 4.09
CA PRO A 72 4.79 21.82 4.76
C PRO A 72 5.18 23.19 5.35
N ALA A 73 6.48 23.50 5.46
CA ALA A 73 6.95 24.78 5.98
C ALA A 73 6.87 25.91 4.94
N ASP A 74 6.72 25.59 3.65
CA ASP A 74 6.52 26.57 2.59
C ASP A 74 5.04 26.54 2.16
N GLU A 75 4.32 27.62 2.48
CA GLU A 75 2.89 27.76 2.18
C GLU A 75 2.57 27.72 0.68
N ASN A 76 3.57 27.98 -0.18
CA ASN A 76 3.41 27.94 -1.63
C ASN A 76 3.91 26.63 -2.23
N ASP A 77 4.40 25.68 -1.42
CA ASP A 77 4.85 24.41 -1.94
C ASP A 77 3.69 23.45 -2.18
N PHE A 78 3.71 22.82 -3.34
CA PHE A 78 2.75 21.80 -3.74
C PHE A 78 3.48 20.48 -4.02
N PRO A 79 2.82 19.34 -3.76
CA PRO A 79 3.36 18.03 -4.09
C PRO A 79 3.89 17.95 -5.52
N LYS A 80 5.15 17.55 -5.66
CA LYS A 80 5.86 17.47 -6.94
C LYS A 80 6.81 16.28 -6.95
N TYR A 81 7.21 15.84 -8.13
CA TYR A 81 8.38 15.00 -8.31
C TYR A 81 9.61 15.87 -8.52
N VAL A 82 10.72 15.47 -7.92
CA VAL A 82 12.03 16.01 -8.24
C VAL A 82 12.86 14.91 -8.88
N SER A 83 13.47 15.22 -10.03
CA SER A 83 14.30 14.29 -10.80
C SER A 83 15.76 14.38 -10.37
N TYR A 84 16.34 13.23 -10.02
CA TYR A 84 17.75 13.05 -9.71
C TYR A 84 18.37 11.98 -10.60
N TYR A 85 19.57 12.23 -11.12
CA TYR A 85 20.35 11.24 -11.87
C TYR A 85 21.48 10.68 -11.00
N VAL A 86 21.47 9.37 -10.79
CA VAL A 86 22.47 8.67 -9.95
C VAL A 86 23.20 7.62 -10.77
N ASP A 87 24.53 7.63 -10.71
CA ASP A 87 25.36 6.57 -11.26
C ASP A 87 25.27 5.34 -10.35
N LEU A 88 24.61 4.28 -10.83
CA LEU A 88 24.40 3.05 -10.06
C LEU A 88 25.71 2.36 -9.66
N LYS A 89 26.84 2.67 -10.30
CA LYS A 89 28.16 2.13 -9.92
C LYS A 89 28.70 2.73 -8.61
N LYS A 90 28.14 3.85 -8.16
CA LYS A 90 28.58 4.57 -6.95
C LYS A 90 27.79 4.20 -5.70
N ILE A 91 26.74 3.39 -5.84
CA ILE A 91 25.84 3.02 -4.74
C ILE A 91 25.65 1.50 -4.67
N PRO A 92 25.39 0.95 -3.47
CA PRO A 92 24.84 -0.39 -3.36
C PRO A 92 23.43 -0.49 -3.99
N PRO A 93 22.89 -1.71 -4.18
CA PRO A 93 21.80 -1.95 -5.13
C PRO A 93 20.39 -1.62 -4.62
N MET A 94 20.19 -1.13 -3.39
CA MET A 94 18.86 -0.97 -2.82
C MET A 94 18.33 0.46 -2.95
N TYR A 95 17.01 0.62 -3.02
CA TYR A 95 16.37 1.95 -3.09
C TYR A 95 16.79 2.88 -1.95
N LEU A 96 17.00 2.35 -0.74
CA LEU A 96 17.49 3.15 0.39
C LEU A 96 18.89 3.72 0.11
N ASP A 97 19.76 2.98 -0.57
CA ASP A 97 21.12 3.44 -0.89
C ASP A 97 21.09 4.65 -1.85
N ALA A 98 20.23 4.59 -2.88
CA ALA A 98 20.01 5.73 -3.77
C ALA A 98 19.47 6.95 -3.02
N LEU A 99 18.48 6.76 -2.13
CA LEU A 99 17.90 7.86 -1.35
C LEU A 99 18.91 8.51 -0.41
N LEU A 100 19.75 7.72 0.26
CA LEU A 100 20.82 8.24 1.12
C LEU A 100 21.90 8.95 0.30
N TYR A 101 22.30 8.37 -0.83
CA TYR A 101 23.27 9.01 -1.72
C TYR A 101 22.77 10.38 -2.23
N ILE A 102 21.50 10.47 -2.66
CA ILE A 102 20.86 11.73 -3.07
C ILE A 102 20.85 12.71 -1.91
N LYS A 103 20.45 12.26 -0.70
CA LYS A 103 20.41 13.13 0.48
C LYS A 103 21.79 13.68 0.85
N ASP A 104 22.82 12.85 0.80
CA ASP A 104 24.15 13.21 1.28
C ASP A 104 24.95 14.05 0.26
N ASN A 105 24.71 13.84 -1.04
CA ASN A 105 25.54 14.43 -2.10
C ASN A 105 24.82 15.50 -2.93
N TYR A 106 23.49 15.44 -3.05
CA TYR A 106 22.72 16.31 -3.94
C TYR A 106 21.79 17.25 -3.16
N ASP A 107 20.95 16.69 -2.30
CA ASP A 107 19.89 17.45 -1.64
C ASP A 107 19.61 16.96 -0.22
N SER A 108 20.28 17.60 0.74
CA SER A 108 20.13 17.29 2.17
C SER A 108 18.74 17.60 2.75
N SER A 109 17.87 18.31 2.02
CA SER A 109 16.49 18.57 2.45
C SER A 109 15.57 17.34 2.32
N LEU A 110 15.94 16.35 1.50
CA LEU A 110 15.16 15.13 1.29
C LEU A 110 14.90 14.40 2.61
N SER A 111 13.63 14.23 2.96
CA SER A 111 13.18 13.64 4.21
C SER A 111 12.58 12.25 4.01
N LEU A 112 13.06 11.30 4.83
CA LEU A 112 12.62 9.90 4.82
C LEU A 112 12.84 9.25 6.19
N ARG A 113 12.08 8.19 6.50
CA ARG A 113 12.33 7.34 7.67
C ARG A 113 13.21 6.15 7.30
N ARG A 114 14.22 5.86 8.13
CA ARG A 114 15.11 4.70 8.01
C ARG A 114 15.79 4.38 9.34
N SER A 115 16.16 3.12 9.54
CA SER A 115 16.94 2.69 10.71
C SER A 115 17.83 1.45 10.43
N CYS A 116 17.26 0.23 10.42
CA CYS A 116 18.03 -1.03 10.47
C CYS A 116 18.83 -1.41 9.21
N ARG A 117 18.44 -0.90 8.02
CA ARG A 117 19.09 -1.21 6.72
C ARG A 117 18.97 -2.67 6.23
N GLU A 118 18.29 -3.56 6.97
CA GLU A 118 18.24 -5.01 6.70
C GLU A 118 16.81 -5.59 6.72
N GLY A 119 15.79 -4.73 6.70
CA GLY A 119 14.39 -5.14 6.55
C GLY A 119 13.75 -5.74 7.81
N ILE A 120 14.20 -5.34 9.00
CA ILE A 120 13.64 -5.82 10.28
C ILE A 120 12.84 -4.76 11.07
N CYS A 121 13.17 -3.47 10.95
CA CYS A 121 12.49 -2.41 11.73
C CYS A 121 11.20 -1.86 11.11
N GLY A 122 10.94 -2.12 9.82
CA GLY A 122 9.77 -1.61 9.11
C GLY A 122 9.79 -0.11 8.72
N SER A 123 10.74 0.70 9.17
CA SER A 123 10.66 2.18 9.07
C SER A 123 10.74 2.76 7.66
N CYS A 124 11.45 2.10 6.73
CA CYS A 124 11.69 2.61 5.36
C CYS A 124 10.65 2.09 4.34
N SER A 125 9.45 1.81 4.81
CA SER A 125 8.31 1.46 3.98
C SER A 125 7.87 2.65 3.13
N MET A 126 7.86 2.48 1.83
CA MET A 126 7.42 3.48 0.85
C MET A 126 6.96 2.79 -0.44
N ASN A 127 6.47 3.56 -1.40
CA ASN A 127 6.13 3.05 -2.71
C ASN A 127 7.32 3.23 -3.67
N CYS A 128 7.82 2.11 -4.19
CA CYS A 128 8.90 2.06 -5.18
C CYS A 128 8.33 1.43 -6.45
N ASN A 129 8.27 2.20 -7.55
CA ASN A 129 7.70 1.76 -8.82
C ASN A 129 6.29 1.14 -8.71
N GLY A 130 5.42 1.75 -7.90
CA GLY A 130 4.06 1.27 -7.67
C GLY A 130 3.93 0.19 -6.60
N LEU A 131 5.04 -0.33 -6.07
CA LEU A 131 5.04 -1.41 -5.08
C LEU A 131 5.41 -0.90 -3.69
N HIS A 132 4.59 -1.24 -2.70
CA HIS A 132 4.84 -0.86 -1.31
C HIS A 132 5.84 -1.82 -0.69
N LYS A 133 7.11 -1.41 -0.59
CA LYS A 133 8.21 -2.26 -0.13
C LYS A 133 9.05 -1.52 0.92
N LEU A 134 9.96 -2.27 1.56
CA LEU A 134 11.01 -1.68 2.38
C LEU A 134 12.17 -1.30 1.47
N ALA A 135 12.47 0.01 1.38
CA ALA A 135 13.48 0.52 0.47
C ALA A 135 14.88 -0.12 0.69
N CYS A 136 15.18 -0.58 1.91
CA CYS A 136 16.48 -1.17 2.24
C CYS A 136 16.68 -2.62 1.77
N ILE A 137 15.63 -3.30 1.33
CA ILE A 137 15.71 -4.68 0.81
C ILE A 137 15.00 -4.81 -0.54
N HIS A 138 14.67 -3.68 -1.16
CA HIS A 138 14.10 -3.65 -2.50
C HIS A 138 15.19 -3.19 -3.46
N ALA A 139 15.55 -4.06 -4.40
CA ALA A 139 16.58 -3.79 -5.38
C ALA A 139 16.09 -2.77 -6.41
N ILE A 140 16.98 -1.86 -6.81
CA ILE A 140 16.76 -0.90 -7.88
C ILE A 140 16.75 -1.64 -9.22
N ASP A 141 15.80 -1.31 -10.09
CA ASP A 141 15.83 -1.74 -11.47
C ASP A 141 17.00 -1.07 -12.22
N THR A 142 17.88 -1.88 -12.79
CA THR A 142 19.08 -1.44 -13.50
C THR A 142 18.81 -0.95 -14.93
N ASP A 143 17.58 -1.09 -15.45
CA ASP A 143 17.20 -0.47 -16.72
C ASP A 143 17.28 1.05 -16.61
N LEU A 144 18.22 1.67 -17.33
CA LEU A 144 18.43 3.11 -17.31
C LEU A 144 17.42 3.88 -18.18
N THR A 145 16.65 3.18 -19.04
CA THR A 145 15.70 3.81 -19.95
C THR A 145 14.41 4.25 -19.27
N GLN A 146 14.09 3.64 -18.12
CA GLN A 146 12.90 3.96 -17.32
C GLN A 146 13.29 4.62 -16.00
N PRO A 147 12.60 5.70 -15.60
CA PRO A 147 12.82 6.29 -14.28
C PRO A 147 12.31 5.38 -13.17
N ALA A 148 12.98 5.43 -12.02
CA ALA A 148 12.49 4.86 -10.77
C ALA A 148 11.61 5.89 -10.04
N TYR A 149 10.32 5.59 -9.89
CA TYR A 149 9.37 6.42 -9.15
C TYR A 149 9.38 6.05 -7.68
N ILE A 150 9.53 7.05 -6.82
CA ILE A 150 9.49 6.88 -5.37
C ILE A 150 8.45 7.84 -4.79
N THR A 151 7.42 7.28 -4.15
CA THR A 151 6.38 8.04 -3.47
C THR A 151 6.21 7.55 -2.03
N PRO A 152 5.54 8.33 -1.16
CA PRO A 152 5.21 7.87 0.18
C PRO A 152 4.28 6.65 0.09
N LEU A 153 4.05 5.97 1.21
CA LEU A 153 3.03 4.94 1.26
C LEU A 153 1.66 5.53 0.84
N GLY A 154 0.96 4.80 -0.03
CA GLY A 154 -0.29 5.25 -0.63
C GLY A 154 -1.42 5.51 0.38
N HIS A 155 -2.24 6.51 0.05
CA HIS A 155 -3.45 6.90 0.77
C HIS A 155 -3.22 7.22 2.27
N MET A 156 -2.09 7.81 2.60
CA MET A 156 -1.81 8.35 3.93
C MET A 156 -1.49 9.84 3.86
N PHE A 157 -1.75 10.56 4.94
CA PHE A 157 -1.39 11.97 5.05
C PHE A 157 0.12 12.11 5.05
N VAL A 158 0.64 12.90 4.12
CA VAL A 158 2.08 13.18 4.03
C VAL A 158 2.43 14.26 5.04
N VAL A 159 3.42 13.98 5.89
CA VAL A 159 3.99 14.96 6.81
C VAL A 159 5.03 15.81 6.10
N LYS A 160 5.99 15.17 5.41
CA LYS A 160 7.03 15.83 4.59
C LYS A 160 7.68 14.80 3.68
N ASP A 161 7.86 15.12 2.40
CA ASP A 161 8.48 14.22 1.41
C ASP A 161 7.95 12.77 1.51
N LEU A 162 8.81 11.78 1.81
CA LEU A 162 8.48 10.36 1.91
C LEU A 162 7.98 9.94 3.30
N VAL A 163 7.75 10.89 4.20
CA VAL A 163 7.32 10.67 5.58
C VAL A 163 5.81 10.87 5.69
N VAL A 164 5.11 9.81 6.10
CA VAL A 164 3.66 9.77 6.29
C VAL A 164 3.27 9.78 7.76
N ASP A 165 2.03 10.18 8.07
CA ASP A 165 1.44 10.01 9.39
C ASP A 165 0.98 8.55 9.59
N MET A 166 1.47 7.92 10.65
CA MET A 166 1.20 6.53 11.01
C MET A 166 0.28 6.41 12.23
N THR A 167 -0.24 7.52 12.76
CA THR A 167 -0.99 7.58 14.01
C THR A 167 -2.24 6.71 13.98
N ASN A 168 -3.02 6.76 12.89
CA ASN A 168 -4.21 5.92 12.74
C ASN A 168 -3.84 4.43 12.74
N PHE A 169 -2.83 4.04 11.96
CA PHE A 169 -2.36 2.66 11.87
C PHE A 169 -1.95 2.09 13.25
N TYR A 170 -1.18 2.85 14.03
CA TYR A 170 -0.78 2.42 15.37
C TYR A 170 -1.95 2.43 16.37
N THR A 171 -2.89 3.37 16.24
CA THR A 171 -4.09 3.41 17.07
C THR A 171 -4.94 2.16 16.83
N GLN A 172 -5.15 1.78 15.57
CA GLN A 172 -5.83 0.54 15.21
C GLN A 172 -5.10 -0.70 15.72
N TYR A 173 -3.77 -0.75 15.65
CA TYR A 173 -3.02 -1.86 16.25
C TYR A 173 -3.21 -1.95 17.77
N LYS A 174 -3.34 -0.82 18.47
CA LYS A 174 -3.62 -0.81 19.91
C LYS A 174 -5.01 -1.35 20.22
N THR A 175 -6.01 -1.14 19.37
CA THR A 175 -7.39 -1.56 19.66
C THR A 175 -7.56 -3.07 19.73
N ILE A 176 -6.66 -3.87 19.17
CA ILE A 176 -6.75 -5.34 19.22
C ILE A 176 -6.12 -5.96 20.48
N ASP A 177 -5.67 -5.15 21.45
CA ASP A 177 -4.94 -5.57 22.66
C ASP A 177 -3.82 -6.57 22.33
N PRO A 178 -2.74 -6.14 21.64
CA PRO A 178 -1.76 -7.05 21.05
C PRO A 178 -0.74 -7.57 22.06
N TYR A 179 -1.22 -8.17 23.14
CA TYR A 179 -0.45 -8.76 24.22
C TYR A 179 -1.18 -9.99 24.79
N LEU A 180 -0.45 -10.85 25.48
CA LEU A 180 -0.98 -12.08 26.08
C LEU A 180 -1.99 -11.76 27.19
N LYS A 181 -3.20 -12.29 27.10
CA LYS A 181 -4.24 -12.14 28.12
C LYS A 181 -4.62 -13.51 28.69
N ARG A 182 -4.69 -13.61 30.02
CA ARG A 182 -5.08 -14.84 30.73
C ARG A 182 -6.08 -14.52 31.84
N LYS A 183 -7.03 -15.42 32.04
CA LYS A 183 -8.02 -15.41 33.14
C LYS A 183 -7.44 -16.13 34.35
N THR A 184 -6.65 -17.17 34.10
CA THR A 184 -5.98 -17.96 35.13
C THR A 184 -4.71 -17.27 35.61
N PRO A 185 -4.52 -17.08 36.93
CA PRO A 185 -3.27 -16.57 37.49
C PRO A 185 -2.07 -17.45 37.12
N LYS A 186 -0.90 -16.82 36.95
CA LYS A 186 0.34 -17.55 36.66
C LYS A 186 0.76 -18.41 37.86
N GLU A 187 1.00 -19.70 37.62
CA GLU A 187 1.53 -20.61 38.65
C GLU A 187 3.02 -20.34 38.92
N GLY A 188 3.29 -19.47 39.89
CA GLY A 188 4.65 -19.12 40.32
C GLY A 188 5.51 -18.56 39.18
N ASN A 189 6.81 -18.85 39.23
CA ASN A 189 7.81 -18.32 38.28
C ASN A 189 8.15 -19.32 37.16
N LYS A 190 7.20 -20.14 36.70
CA LYS A 190 7.40 -21.09 35.60
C LYS A 190 7.05 -20.49 34.24
N GLU A 191 7.56 -21.10 33.18
CA GLU A 191 7.16 -20.79 31.80
C GLU A 191 5.76 -21.33 31.51
N TYR A 192 5.03 -20.71 30.58
CA TYR A 192 3.79 -21.29 30.07
C TYR A 192 4.12 -22.42 29.09
N ILE A 193 3.55 -23.60 29.33
CA ILE A 193 3.71 -24.73 28.44
C ILE A 193 2.99 -24.45 27.12
N GLN A 194 3.69 -24.71 26.02
CA GLN A 194 3.17 -24.64 24.66
C GLN A 194 3.81 -25.78 23.87
N SER A 195 2.98 -26.55 23.15
CA SER A 195 3.49 -27.63 22.28
C SER A 195 4.22 -27.06 21.06
N VAL A 196 5.04 -27.88 20.41
CA VAL A 196 5.73 -27.47 19.16
C VAL A 196 4.69 -27.21 18.07
N GLU A 197 3.63 -28.01 18.04
CA GLU A 197 2.51 -27.91 17.11
C GLU A 197 1.77 -26.58 17.27
N ASP A 198 1.42 -26.19 18.50
CA ASP A 198 0.77 -24.91 18.78
C ASP A 198 1.68 -23.73 18.45
N ARG A 199 2.96 -23.80 18.81
CA ARG A 199 3.93 -22.73 18.50
C ARG A 199 4.04 -22.53 16.99
N LYS A 200 4.01 -23.61 16.20
CA LYS A 200 4.10 -23.56 14.74
C LYS A 200 2.93 -22.83 14.09
N LEU A 201 1.76 -22.76 14.74
CA LEU A 201 0.62 -21.96 14.26
C LEU A 201 0.93 -20.45 14.21
N LEU A 202 1.96 -20.00 14.93
CA LEU A 202 2.39 -18.60 14.94
C LEU A 202 3.36 -18.26 13.79
N ASP A 203 3.99 -19.25 13.15
CA ASP A 203 4.90 -19.03 12.04
C ASP A 203 4.16 -18.40 10.85
N GLY A 204 4.74 -17.34 10.28
CA GLY A 204 4.10 -16.50 9.27
C GLY A 204 3.20 -15.40 9.84
N LEU A 205 3.09 -15.28 11.17
CA LEU A 205 2.31 -14.24 11.85
C LEU A 205 3.20 -13.30 12.70
N TYR A 206 4.07 -13.84 13.56
CA TYR A 206 4.85 -13.02 14.52
C TYR A 206 6.01 -12.26 13.87
N GLU A 207 6.41 -12.62 12.65
CA GLU A 207 7.50 -12.02 11.88
C GLU A 207 7.11 -10.66 11.25
N CYS A 208 5.86 -10.23 11.44
CA CYS A 208 5.37 -8.94 10.99
C CYS A 208 6.15 -7.79 11.64
N VAL A 209 6.70 -6.90 10.81
CA VAL A 209 7.50 -5.75 11.26
C VAL A 209 6.69 -4.44 11.33
N LEU A 210 5.36 -4.52 11.29
CA LEU A 210 4.43 -3.38 11.37
C LEU A 210 4.76 -2.22 10.40
N CYS A 211 5.21 -2.55 9.19
CA CYS A 211 5.62 -1.57 8.16
C CYS A 211 4.45 -0.93 7.37
N ALA A 212 3.21 -1.34 7.62
CA ALA A 212 2.00 -0.90 6.92
C ALA A 212 1.97 -1.07 5.38
N CYS A 213 2.98 -1.68 4.73
CA CYS A 213 2.96 -1.93 3.28
C CYS A 213 1.68 -2.62 2.82
N CYS A 214 1.27 -3.68 3.52
CA CYS A 214 0.08 -4.45 3.17
C CYS A 214 -1.24 -3.70 3.37
N SER A 215 -1.37 -2.88 4.42
CA SER A 215 -2.57 -2.08 4.65
C SER A 215 -2.68 -0.95 3.63
N THR A 216 -1.56 -0.28 3.37
CA THR A 216 -1.51 0.87 2.47
C THR A 216 -1.54 0.47 1.00
N SER A 217 -1.40 -0.81 0.66
CA SER A 217 -1.66 -1.34 -0.69
C SER A 217 -3.09 -1.88 -0.86
N CYS A 218 -3.94 -1.84 0.17
CA CYS A 218 -5.26 -2.44 0.16
C CYS A 218 -6.33 -1.38 -0.15
N PRO A 219 -7.04 -1.47 -1.30
CA PRO A 219 -8.08 -0.50 -1.63
C PRO A 219 -9.19 -0.38 -0.59
N SER A 220 -9.61 -1.48 0.06
CA SER A 220 -10.60 -1.40 1.15
C SER A 220 -10.12 -0.50 2.30
N TYR A 221 -8.81 -0.50 2.60
CA TYR A 221 -8.23 0.34 3.63
C TYR A 221 -8.15 1.82 3.21
N TRP A 222 -8.02 2.09 1.91
CA TRP A 222 -8.05 3.45 1.38
C TRP A 222 -9.43 4.08 1.57
N TRP A 223 -10.48 3.34 1.25
CA TRP A 223 -11.84 3.87 1.30
C TRP A 223 -12.44 3.89 2.71
N HIS A 224 -11.98 3.02 3.61
CA HIS A 224 -12.55 2.84 4.94
C HIS A 224 -11.50 2.81 6.07
N PRO A 225 -10.54 3.77 6.14
CA PRO A 225 -9.43 3.75 7.09
C PRO A 225 -9.87 3.96 8.55
N ASP A 226 -11.09 4.44 8.78
CA ASP A 226 -11.71 4.72 10.07
C ASP A 226 -12.34 3.47 10.71
N ARG A 227 -12.85 2.53 9.90
CA ARG A 227 -13.59 1.35 10.37
C ARG A 227 -12.98 0.00 9.99
N TYR A 228 -12.23 -0.07 8.89
CA TYR A 228 -11.54 -1.28 8.48
C TYR A 228 -10.11 -1.25 9.02
N LEU A 229 -9.79 -2.16 9.96
CA LEU A 229 -8.48 -2.20 10.62
C LEU A 229 -7.31 -2.54 9.67
N GLY A 230 -7.61 -3.14 8.52
CA GLY A 230 -6.63 -3.48 7.52
C GLY A 230 -5.86 -4.79 7.81
N PRO A 231 -5.19 -5.34 6.78
CA PRO A 231 -4.56 -6.65 6.82
C PRO A 231 -3.46 -6.79 7.87
N ALA A 232 -2.67 -5.75 8.12
CA ALA A 232 -1.59 -5.84 9.12
C ALA A 232 -2.14 -6.07 10.52
N VAL A 233 -3.13 -5.27 10.93
CA VAL A 233 -3.73 -5.32 12.26
C VAL A 233 -4.54 -6.60 12.41
N LEU A 234 -5.32 -6.98 11.41
CA LEU A 234 -6.15 -8.18 11.48
C LEU A 234 -5.33 -9.49 11.48
N MET A 235 -4.20 -9.53 10.76
CA MET A 235 -3.25 -10.65 10.88
C MET A 235 -2.66 -10.74 12.30
N GLN A 236 -2.40 -9.60 12.95
CA GLN A 236 -1.96 -9.58 14.35
C GLN A 236 -3.08 -9.94 15.32
N ALA A 237 -4.34 -9.61 15.03
CA ALA A 237 -5.47 -10.09 15.83
C ALA A 237 -5.58 -11.62 15.74
N TYR A 238 -5.49 -12.17 14.54
CA TYR A 238 -5.44 -13.61 14.30
C TYR A 238 -4.27 -14.28 15.06
N ARG A 239 -3.08 -13.67 15.05
CA ARG A 239 -1.90 -14.12 15.81
C ARG A 239 -2.16 -14.30 17.31
N TRP A 240 -3.02 -13.49 17.91
CA TRP A 240 -3.37 -13.64 19.33
C TRP A 240 -4.51 -14.63 19.55
N ILE A 241 -5.48 -14.68 18.62
CA ILE A 241 -6.61 -15.62 18.64
C ILE A 241 -6.14 -17.08 18.60
N VAL A 242 -5.08 -17.39 17.85
CA VAL A 242 -4.56 -18.76 17.70
C VAL A 242 -3.37 -19.10 18.61
N ASP A 243 -2.95 -18.18 19.49
CA ASP A 243 -1.90 -18.48 20.46
C ASP A 243 -2.49 -19.31 21.61
N SER A 244 -2.08 -20.57 21.75
CA SER A 244 -2.60 -21.49 22.77
C SER A 244 -2.42 -21.04 24.22
N ARG A 245 -1.63 -19.99 24.45
CA ARG A 245 -1.40 -19.41 25.78
C ARG A 245 -2.39 -18.30 26.13
N ASP A 246 -3.10 -17.73 25.15
CA ASP A 246 -4.09 -16.66 25.34
C ASP A 246 -5.46 -17.28 25.69
N GLU A 247 -6.12 -16.75 26.72
CA GLU A 247 -7.41 -17.27 27.22
C GLU A 247 -8.59 -16.34 26.91
N TYR A 248 -8.40 -15.39 26.00
CA TYR A 248 -9.40 -14.37 25.60
C TYR A 248 -9.84 -14.53 24.14
N THR A 249 -9.75 -15.74 23.57
CA THR A 249 -10.10 -16.00 22.18
C THR A 249 -11.52 -15.56 21.83
N ASP A 250 -12.52 -15.94 22.63
CA ASP A 250 -13.91 -15.59 22.36
C ASP A 250 -14.16 -14.07 22.50
N GLU A 251 -13.57 -13.40 23.50
CA GLU A 251 -13.68 -11.94 23.65
C GLU A 251 -13.02 -11.17 22.49
N ARG A 252 -11.91 -11.70 21.96
CA ARG A 252 -11.24 -11.13 20.77
C ARG A 252 -12.12 -11.32 19.53
N LEU A 253 -12.72 -12.49 19.35
CA LEU A 253 -13.63 -12.78 18.23
C LEU A 253 -14.91 -11.93 18.31
N GLU A 254 -15.47 -11.76 19.50
CA GLU A 254 -16.63 -10.91 19.76
C GLU A 254 -16.38 -9.47 19.33
N LYS A 255 -15.27 -8.89 19.81
CA LYS A 255 -14.86 -7.54 19.43
C LYS A 255 -14.73 -7.36 17.92
N LEU A 256 -14.16 -8.35 17.23
CA LEU A 256 -14.03 -8.30 15.78
C LEU A 256 -15.35 -8.52 15.06
N ALA A 257 -16.28 -9.27 15.63
CA ALA A 257 -17.60 -9.53 15.06
C ALA A 257 -18.54 -8.31 15.16
N GLU A 258 -18.40 -7.53 16.23
CA GLU A 258 -19.29 -6.40 16.55
C GLU A 258 -18.72 -5.05 16.09
N ASP A 259 -17.47 -4.76 16.44
CA ASP A 259 -16.87 -3.43 16.26
C ASP A 259 -16.14 -3.28 14.92
N VAL A 260 -15.76 -4.39 14.29
CA VAL A 260 -14.85 -4.37 13.13
C VAL A 260 -15.54 -4.88 11.88
N LYS A 261 -15.45 -4.09 10.81
CA LYS A 261 -15.94 -4.45 9.47
C LYS A 261 -14.97 -5.38 8.76
N VAL A 262 -14.73 -6.58 9.29
CA VAL A 262 -13.91 -7.60 8.64
C VAL A 262 -14.44 -7.95 7.24
N GLU A 263 -15.76 -7.83 7.04
CA GLU A 263 -16.44 -7.97 5.74
C GLU A 263 -16.02 -6.94 4.68
N ASP A 264 -15.39 -5.82 5.04
CA ASP A 264 -14.84 -4.85 4.07
C ASP A 264 -13.66 -5.45 3.29
N CYS A 265 -13.07 -6.56 3.74
CA CYS A 265 -12.05 -7.30 2.99
C CYS A 265 -12.68 -8.02 1.79
N GLN A 266 -12.45 -7.49 0.58
CA GLN A 266 -12.95 -8.04 -0.69
C GLN A 266 -12.01 -9.07 -1.33
N ASN A 267 -11.09 -9.67 -0.56
CA ASN A 267 -10.15 -10.67 -1.07
C ASN A 267 -9.30 -10.25 -2.29
N ILE A 268 -8.92 -8.97 -2.35
CA ILE A 268 -8.14 -8.37 -3.45
C ILE A 268 -6.71 -8.98 -3.56
N GLY A 269 -6.12 -9.42 -2.45
CA GLY A 269 -4.83 -10.13 -2.42
C GLY A 269 -3.56 -9.27 -2.49
N MET A 270 -3.67 -7.95 -2.70
CA MET A 270 -2.50 -7.05 -2.74
C MET A 270 -1.67 -7.04 -1.45
N CYS A 271 -2.31 -7.30 -0.31
CA CYS A 271 -1.64 -7.34 1.00
C CYS A 271 -0.54 -8.41 1.09
N SER A 272 -0.81 -9.62 0.58
CA SER A 272 0.16 -10.72 0.53
C SER A 272 1.20 -10.50 -0.56
N PHE A 273 0.79 -10.05 -1.75
CA PHE A 273 1.71 -9.76 -2.85
C PHE A 273 2.77 -8.71 -2.48
N THR A 274 2.36 -7.65 -1.78
CA THR A 274 3.25 -6.54 -1.46
C THR A 274 4.15 -6.84 -0.25
N CYS A 275 3.78 -7.79 0.63
CA CYS A 275 4.46 -8.01 1.91
C CYS A 275 5.98 -8.19 1.76
N PRO A 276 6.82 -7.29 2.31
CA PRO A 276 8.28 -7.36 2.16
C PRO A 276 8.91 -8.49 2.96
N LYS A 277 8.15 -9.11 3.87
CA LYS A 277 8.57 -10.26 4.68
C LYS A 277 8.07 -11.60 4.12
N GLY A 278 7.34 -11.59 2.99
CA GLY A 278 6.77 -12.81 2.41
C GLY A 278 5.66 -13.45 3.25
N LEU A 279 5.05 -12.69 4.17
CA LEU A 279 3.90 -13.15 4.95
C LEU A 279 2.63 -13.12 4.10
N ASP A 280 1.62 -13.85 4.54
CA ASP A 280 0.33 -13.98 3.84
C ASP A 280 -0.85 -13.47 4.68
N PRO A 281 -1.02 -12.14 4.83
CA PRO A 281 -2.17 -11.58 5.53
C PRO A 281 -3.51 -12.01 4.94
N GLN A 282 -3.60 -12.24 3.62
CA GLN A 282 -4.85 -12.71 3.00
C GLN A 282 -5.25 -14.09 3.54
N LYS A 283 -4.31 -15.02 3.62
CA LYS A 283 -4.58 -16.34 4.22
C LYS A 283 -4.99 -16.22 5.69
N SER A 284 -4.29 -15.41 6.48
CA SER A 284 -4.68 -15.15 7.88
C SER A 284 -6.07 -14.55 8.00
N MET A 285 -6.43 -13.62 7.10
CA MET A 285 -7.77 -13.02 7.03
C MET A 285 -8.85 -14.05 6.76
N ASN A 286 -8.64 -14.96 5.82
CA ASN A 286 -9.60 -16.02 5.51
C ASN A 286 -9.81 -16.98 6.69
N HIS A 287 -8.75 -17.33 7.41
CA HIS A 287 -8.87 -18.14 8.63
C HIS A 287 -9.61 -17.37 9.74
N LEU A 288 -9.30 -16.09 9.93
CA LEU A 288 -9.96 -15.24 10.91
C LEU A 288 -11.46 -15.10 10.64
N MET A 289 -11.86 -14.86 9.38
CA MET A 289 -13.26 -14.78 9.00
C MET A 289 -14.03 -16.06 9.32
N LYS A 290 -13.42 -17.23 9.08
CA LYS A 290 -14.02 -18.53 9.43
C LYS A 290 -14.24 -18.66 10.95
N LEU A 291 -13.25 -18.29 11.75
CA LEU A 291 -13.35 -18.34 13.22
C LEU A 291 -14.42 -17.38 13.76
N ILE A 292 -14.57 -16.19 13.14
CA ILE A 292 -15.62 -15.24 13.49
C ILE A 292 -17.00 -15.81 13.17
N GLU A 293 -17.17 -16.47 12.03
CA GLU A 293 -18.44 -17.10 11.67
C GLU A 293 -18.80 -18.25 12.63
N GLU A 294 -17.84 -19.15 12.90
CA GLU A 294 -18.01 -20.23 13.88
C GLU A 294 -18.37 -19.69 15.28
N TYR A 295 -17.77 -18.57 15.70
CA TYR A 295 -18.11 -17.90 16.96
C TYR A 295 -19.54 -17.37 16.96
N LYS A 296 -19.98 -16.71 15.87
CA LYS A 296 -21.36 -16.21 15.73
C LYS A 296 -22.38 -17.34 15.83
N GLU A 297 -22.13 -18.47 15.15
CA GLU A 297 -22.98 -19.65 15.21
C GLU A 297 -23.08 -20.21 16.64
N ARG A 298 -21.94 -20.34 17.35
CA ARG A 298 -21.92 -20.76 18.77
C ARG A 298 -22.71 -19.81 19.66
N LYS A 299 -22.56 -18.50 19.48
CA LYS A 299 -23.26 -17.46 20.27
C LYS A 299 -24.78 -17.53 20.07
N ILE A 300 -25.25 -17.66 18.82
CA ILE A 300 -26.68 -17.82 18.51
C ILE A 300 -27.24 -19.10 19.12
N ALA A 301 -26.54 -20.23 18.99
CA ALA A 301 -26.97 -21.50 19.56
C ALA A 301 -27.10 -21.42 21.09
N SER A 302 -26.17 -20.73 21.77
CA SER A 302 -26.22 -20.53 23.22
C SER A 302 -27.34 -19.61 23.69
N ALA A 303 -27.81 -18.69 22.85
CA ALA A 303 -28.90 -17.75 23.16
C ALA A 303 -30.31 -18.33 22.90
N THR A 304 -30.39 -19.46 22.19
CA THR A 304 -31.67 -20.12 21.83
C THR A 304 -32.04 -21.25 22.81
N LEU A 305 -31.15 -21.58 23.75
CA LEU A 305 -31.35 -22.54 24.85
C LEU A 305 -31.72 -21.83 26.14
#